data_AF-A0A2V5UVD9-F1
#
_entry.id   AF-A0A2V5UVD9-F1
#
_cell.length_a   1.000
_cell.length_b   1.000
_cell.length_c   1.000
_cell.angle_alpha   90.00
_cell.angle_beta   90.00
_cell.angle_gamma   90.00
#
_symmetry.space_group_name_H-M   'P 1'
#
loop_
_entity.id
_entity.type
_entity.pdbx_description
1 polymer ?
#
loop_
_entity_poly.entity_id
_entity_poly.type
_entity_poly.pdbx_seq_one_letter_code
_entity_poly.pdbx_strand_id
1 'polypeptide(L)'
;MGGILSLSSLHAKVYVIDKKCALITSANATFSGMYRNRECGVEIKTRSAINTLRGFIQSGFGSSPRPQLWTADDLNELRKPVETLRAALSRITTLREAAIEAPPRVRLQRRQLARLVESFQAGYN
;
A
#
# COMPACT_ATOMS: atom_id res chain seq x y z
N MET A 1 24.77 2.40 -2.76
CA MET A 1 23.99 3.21 -1.81
C MET A 1 22.59 2.63 -1.74
N GLY A 2 22.16 2.16 -0.56
CA GLY A 2 20.80 1.68 -0.32
C GLY A 2 19.90 2.83 0.13
N GLY A 3 18.59 2.68 0.01
CA GLY A 3 17.60 3.67 0.44
C GLY A 3 16.18 3.19 0.16
N ILE A 4 15.19 3.95 0.60
CA ILE A 4 13.77 3.66 0.37
C ILE A 4 13.27 4.58 -0.74
N LEU A 5 12.70 3.99 -1.81
CA LEU A 5 11.95 4.75 -2.81
C LEU A 5 10.47 4.75 -2.41
N SER A 6 9.92 5.93 -2.10
CA SER A 6 8.51 6.08 -1.76
C SER A 6 7.70 6.63 -2.93
N LEU A 7 6.55 6.02 -3.21
CA LEU A 7 5.57 6.51 -4.17
C LEU A 7 4.17 6.31 -3.55
N SER A 8 3.47 7.40 -3.26
CA SER A 8 2.22 7.38 -2.49
C SER A 8 1.07 6.66 -3.17
N SER A 9 1.05 6.64 -4.50
CA SER A 9 0.02 5.96 -5.31
C SER A 9 0.33 4.49 -5.61
N LEU A 10 1.47 3.96 -5.14
CA LEU A 10 1.89 2.61 -5.50
C LEU A 10 1.09 1.55 -4.72
N HIS A 11 0.30 0.74 -5.44
CA HIS A 11 -0.44 -0.38 -4.86
C HIS A 11 0.18 -1.76 -5.14
N ALA A 12 1.19 -1.85 -6.01
CA ALA A 12 1.82 -3.12 -6.37
C ALA A 12 2.57 -3.75 -5.18
N LYS A 13 2.48 -5.07 -5.00
CA LYS A 13 3.31 -5.82 -4.05
C LYS A 13 4.23 -6.74 -4.86
N VAL A 14 5.48 -6.31 -4.95
CA VAL A 14 6.49 -6.94 -5.77
C VAL A 14 7.77 -7.05 -4.95
N TYR A 15 8.32 -8.26 -4.88
CA TYR A 15 9.56 -8.54 -4.17
C TYR A 15 10.59 -9.05 -5.17
N VAL A 16 11.82 -8.54 -5.12
CA VAL A 16 12.96 -9.04 -5.90
C VAL A 16 14.07 -9.40 -4.92
N ILE A 17 14.45 -10.68 -4.89
CA ILE A 17 15.38 -11.22 -3.89
C ILE A 17 16.68 -11.62 -4.60
N ASP A 18 17.79 -10.98 -4.22
CA ASP A 18 19.16 -11.27 -4.66
C ASP A 18 19.37 -11.43 -6.18
N LYS A 19 18.48 -10.86 -7.00
CA LYS A 19 18.41 -11.09 -8.46
C LYS A 19 18.21 -12.58 -8.85
N LYS A 20 17.80 -13.44 -7.92
CA LYS A 20 17.59 -14.89 -8.11
C LYS A 20 16.13 -15.22 -8.40
N CYS A 21 15.22 -14.56 -7.69
CA CYS A 21 13.79 -14.69 -7.92
C CYS A 21 13.07 -13.36 -7.67
N ALA A 22 11.84 -13.30 -8.16
CA ALA A 22 10.90 -12.26 -7.82
C ALA A 22 9.51 -12.85 -7.56
N LEU A 23 8.75 -12.21 -6.69
CA LEU A 23 7.36 -12.55 -6.40
C LEU A 23 6.49 -11.34 -6.71
N ILE A 24 5.51 -11.52 -7.58
CA ILE A 24 4.39 -10.58 -7.78
C ILE A 24 3.17 -11.20 -7.12
N THR A 25 2.51 -10.48 -6.22
CA THR A 25 1.41 -11.05 -5.43
C THR A 25 0.33 -10.03 -5.11
N SER A 26 -0.89 -10.52 -4.86
CA SER A 26 -1.97 -9.74 -4.26
C SER A 26 -1.74 -9.47 -2.76
N ALA A 27 -0.93 -10.31 -2.10
CA ALA A 27 -0.67 -10.23 -0.67
C ALA A 27 0.11 -8.97 -0.27
N ASN A 28 -0.45 -8.19 0.64
CA ASN A 28 0.32 -7.21 1.40
C ASN A 28 1.29 -7.93 2.36
N ALA A 29 2.46 -7.35 2.61
CA ALA A 29 3.38 -7.79 3.68
C ALA A 29 2.84 -7.44 5.08
N THR A 30 1.66 -7.96 5.40
CA THR A 30 0.98 -7.82 6.70
C THR A 30 0.58 -9.20 7.20
N PHE A 31 0.30 -9.29 8.50
CA PHE A 31 -0.14 -10.55 9.11
C PHE A 31 -1.36 -11.15 8.40
N SER A 32 -2.36 -10.32 8.06
CA SER A 32 -3.56 -10.81 7.37
C SER A 32 -3.26 -11.30 5.95
N GLY A 33 -2.44 -10.56 5.21
CA GLY A 33 -2.05 -10.94 3.84
C GLY A 33 -1.27 -12.26 3.80
N MET A 34 -0.49 -12.56 4.84
CA MET A 34 0.31 -13.79 4.90
C MET A 34 -0.43 -15.00 5.47
N TYR A 35 -1.38 -14.81 6.40
CA TYR A 35 -1.94 -15.91 7.19
C TYR A 35 -3.47 -16.02 7.21
N ARG A 36 -4.21 -15.00 6.75
CA ARG A 36 -5.69 -14.99 6.86
C ARG A 36 -6.39 -14.89 5.52
N ASN A 37 -5.87 -14.05 4.63
CA ASN A 37 -6.50 -13.78 3.36
C ASN A 37 -6.24 -14.93 2.38
N ARG A 38 -7.17 -15.10 1.43
CA ARG A 38 -6.92 -15.89 0.23
C ARG A 38 -6.22 -15.00 -0.77
N GLU A 39 -4.92 -15.21 -0.94
CA GLU A 39 -4.07 -14.43 -1.83
C GLU A 39 -3.52 -15.33 -2.95
N CYS A 40 -3.06 -14.72 -4.04
CA CYS A 40 -2.33 -15.42 -5.09
C CYS A 40 -1.06 -14.67 -5.47
N GLY A 41 -0.15 -15.36 -6.14
CA GLY A 41 1.08 -14.76 -6.62
C GLY A 41 1.76 -15.62 -7.67
N VAL A 42 2.69 -14.99 -8.39
CA VAL A 42 3.51 -15.62 -9.42
C VAL A 42 4.96 -15.43 -9.06
N GLU A 43 5.69 -16.55 -8.98
CA GLU A 43 7.14 -16.55 -8.84
C GLU A 43 7.80 -16.45 -10.22
N ILE A 44 8.80 -15.57 -10.32
CA ILE A 44 9.61 -15.36 -11.52
C ILE A 44 11.06 -15.72 -11.19
N LYS A 45 11.65 -16.66 -11.95
CA LYS A 45 13.07 -17.06 -11.83
C LYS A 45 13.93 -16.61 -13.01
N THR A 46 13.31 -16.14 -14.08
CA THR A 46 14.01 -15.73 -15.30
C THR A 46 14.79 -14.43 -15.06
N ARG A 47 16.12 -14.48 -15.21
CA ARG A 47 17.02 -13.36 -14.90
C ARG A 47 16.71 -12.09 -15.70
N SER A 48 16.38 -12.20 -16.99
CA SER A 48 16.00 -11.04 -17.82
C SER A 48 14.72 -10.38 -17.31
N ALA A 49 13.69 -11.18 -17.02
CA ALA A 49 12.43 -10.68 -16.45
C ALA A 49 12.65 -10.01 -15.08
N ILE A 50 13.49 -10.59 -14.23
CA ILE A 50 13.88 -9.99 -12.94
C ILE A 50 14.55 -8.63 -13.13
N ASN A 51 15.46 -8.52 -14.11
CA ASN A 51 16.13 -7.25 -14.41
C ASN A 51 15.15 -6.20 -14.92
N THR A 52 14.20 -6.57 -15.80
CA THR A 52 13.14 -5.68 -16.28
C THR A 52 12.27 -5.19 -15.11
N LEU A 53 11.86 -6.11 -14.23
CA LEU A 53 11.04 -5.79 -13.07
C LEU A 53 11.75 -4.82 -12.11
N ARG A 54 13.06 -4.98 -11.91
CA ARG A 54 13.87 -4.01 -11.14
C ARG A 54 13.83 -2.62 -11.76
N GLY A 55 13.92 -2.52 -13.08
CA GLY A 55 13.79 -1.26 -13.81
C GLY A 55 12.44 -0.60 -13.57
N PHE A 56 11.35 -1.36 -13.61
CA PHE A 56 10.02 -0.86 -13.28
C PHE A 56 9.89 -0.38 -11.84
N ILE A 57 10.42 -1.13 -10.87
CA ILE A 57 10.40 -0.69 -9.46
C ILE A 57 11.16 0.64 -9.29
N GLN A 58 12.34 0.76 -9.91
CA GLN A 58 13.15 1.97 -9.83
C GLN A 58 12.50 3.19 -10.52
N SER A 59 11.75 2.97 -11.60
CA SER A 59 11.02 4.03 -12.29
C SER A 59 9.66 4.36 -11.67
N GLY A 60 9.23 3.65 -10.62
CA GLY A 60 7.88 3.78 -10.07
C GLY A 60 6.80 3.29 -11.03
N PHE A 61 7.11 2.30 -11.85
CA PHE A 61 6.24 1.77 -12.91
C PHE A 61 5.82 2.84 -13.93
N GLY A 62 6.69 3.84 -14.15
CA GLY A 62 6.42 4.94 -15.07
C GLY A 62 5.52 6.04 -14.48
N SER A 63 5.30 6.05 -13.17
CA SER A 63 4.51 7.11 -12.52
C SER A 63 5.14 8.49 -12.69
N SER A 64 4.26 9.50 -12.76
CA SER A 64 4.62 10.90 -12.55
C SER A 64 3.80 11.45 -11.37
N PRO A 65 4.43 11.94 -10.29
CA PRO A 65 5.88 12.09 -10.11
C PRO A 65 6.62 10.75 -9.97
N ARG A 66 7.94 10.79 -10.18
CA ARG A 66 8.83 9.65 -9.93
C ARG A 66 8.94 9.36 -8.42
N PRO A 67 9.30 8.14 -8.02
CA PRO A 67 9.52 7.81 -6.62
C PRO A 67 10.55 8.72 -5.95
N GLN A 68 10.24 9.18 -4.74
CA GLN A 68 11.16 9.96 -3.93
C GLN A 68 12.12 9.03 -3.20
N LEU A 69 13.43 9.33 -3.23
CA LEU A 69 14.44 8.62 -2.46
C LEU A 69 14.53 9.17 -1.03
N TRP A 70 14.54 8.26 -0.06
CA TRP A 70 14.80 8.51 1.34
C TRP A 70 16.04 7.75 1.76
N THR A 71 17.04 8.47 2.28
CA THR A 71 18.23 7.89 2.89
C THR A 71 17.95 7.49 4.33
N ALA A 72 18.88 6.75 4.95
CA ALA A 72 18.76 6.42 6.36
C ALA A 72 18.78 7.66 7.25
N ASP A 73 19.55 8.68 6.88
CA ASP A 73 19.65 9.94 7.63
C ASP A 73 18.34 10.73 7.52
N ASP A 74 17.77 10.88 6.32
CA ASP A 74 16.47 11.54 6.12
C ASP A 74 15.38 10.89 7.00
N LEU A 75 15.36 9.55 7.05
CA LEU A 75 14.38 8.80 7.86
C LEU A 75 14.63 8.96 9.37
N ASN A 76 15.89 9.09 9.78
CA ASN A 76 16.25 9.29 11.19
C ASN A 76 15.84 10.69 11.68
N GLU A 77 15.91 11.70 10.81
CA GLU A 77 15.40 13.05 11.12
C GLU A 77 13.89 13.06 11.35
N LEU A 78 13.13 12.21 10.66
CA LEU A 78 11.69 12.06 10.84
C LEU A 78 11.28 11.38 12.15
N ARG A 79 12.21 10.79 12.90
CA ARG A 79 11.90 10.00 14.10
C ARG A 79 11.14 10.80 15.16
N LYS A 80 11.65 11.97 15.57
CA LYS A 80 11.02 12.81 16.60
C LYS A 80 9.62 13.31 16.19
N PRO A 81 9.42 13.86 14.97
CA PRO A 81 8.08 14.22 14.48
C PRO A 81 7.10 13.03 14.48
N VAL A 82 7.53 11.86 14.01
CA VAL A 82 6.69 10.65 13.95
C VAL A 82 6.31 10.15 15.33
N GLU A 83 7.25 10.13 16.29
CA GLU A 83 6.99 9.76 17.68
C GLU A 83 5.98 10.72 18.34
N THR A 84 6.13 12.03 18.09
CA THR A 84 5.22 13.06 18.58
C THR A 84 3.80 12.86 18.02
N LEU A 85 3.70 12.64 16.70
CA LEU A 85 2.42 12.35 16.04
C LEU A 85 1.79 11.06 16.62
N ARG A 86 2.58 9.99 16.77
CA ARG A 86 2.10 8.72 17.32
C ARG A 86 1.55 8.89 18.74
N ALA A 87 2.22 9.66 19.60
CA ALA A 87 1.76 9.95 20.95
C ALA A 87 0.47 10.78 21.00
N ALA A 88 0.23 11.62 19.99
CA ALA A 88 -1.04 12.33 19.83
C ALA A 88 -2.17 11.40 19.33
N LEU A 89 -1.86 10.48 18.40
CA LEU A 89 -2.82 9.55 17.79
C LEU A 89 -3.29 8.43 18.73
N SER A 90 -2.52 8.05 19.75
CA SER A 90 -2.95 7.04 20.75
C SER A 90 -4.20 7.46 21.54
N ARG A 91 -4.61 8.74 21.46
CA ARG A 91 -5.91 9.20 21.97
C ARG A 91 -7.09 8.91 21.03
N ILE A 92 -6.84 8.57 19.76
CA ILE A 92 -7.86 8.26 18.73
C ILE A 92 -8.19 6.75 18.71
N THR A 93 -7.39 5.91 19.36
CA THR A 93 -7.55 4.44 19.32
C THR A 93 -8.82 3.94 20.00
N THR A 94 -9.42 4.73 20.89
CA THR A 94 -10.76 4.49 21.46
C THR A 94 -11.89 4.54 20.43
N LEU A 95 -11.66 5.05 19.21
CA LEU A 95 -12.65 4.99 18.12
C LEU A 95 -12.60 3.68 17.32
N ARG A 96 -11.52 2.90 17.42
CA ARG A 96 -11.38 1.65 16.64
C ARG A 96 -12.03 0.43 17.29
N GLU A 97 -12.20 0.41 18.61
CA GLU A 97 -12.97 -0.66 19.27
C GLU A 97 -14.46 -0.61 18.88
N ALA A 98 -14.99 0.58 18.58
CA ALA A 98 -16.35 0.75 18.04
C ALA A 98 -16.52 0.25 16.58
N ALA A 99 -15.43 -0.13 15.88
CA ALA A 99 -15.46 -0.53 14.47
C ALA A 99 -15.27 -2.04 14.25
N ILE A 100 -15.16 -2.85 15.31
CA ILE A 100 -15.06 -4.32 15.23
C ILE A 100 -16.44 -5.00 15.36
N GLU A 101 -17.42 -4.35 15.97
CA GLU A 101 -18.82 -4.72 15.74
C GLU A 101 -19.18 -4.30 14.31
N ALA A 102 -19.65 -5.26 13.51
CA ALA A 102 -20.12 -4.97 12.15
C ALA A 102 -21.05 -3.75 12.21
N PRO A 103 -20.76 -2.66 11.48
CA PRO A 103 -21.58 -1.46 11.56
C PRO A 103 -23.03 -1.87 11.28
N PRO A 104 -24.01 -1.31 12.02
CA PRO A 104 -25.40 -1.69 11.87
C PRO A 104 -25.75 -1.61 10.39
N ARG A 105 -26.33 -2.69 9.82
CA ARG A 105 -26.66 -2.77 8.40
C ARG A 105 -27.40 -1.50 7.97
N VAL A 106 -26.70 -0.59 7.31
CA VAL A 106 -27.27 0.68 6.89
C VAL A 106 -28.20 0.40 5.73
N ARG A 107 -29.52 0.43 6.00
CA ARG A 107 -30.53 0.38 4.95
C ARG A 107 -30.62 1.76 4.30
N LEU A 108 -30.01 1.90 3.13
CA LEU A 108 -30.14 3.09 2.31
C LEU A 108 -31.49 3.07 1.58
N GLN A 109 -32.17 4.22 1.56
CA GLN A 109 -33.29 4.41 0.64
C GLN A 109 -32.76 4.38 -0.80
N ARG A 110 -33.57 3.89 -1.74
CA ARG A 110 -33.17 3.68 -3.14
C ARG A 110 -32.53 4.93 -3.78
N ARG A 111 -33.02 6.12 -3.42
CA ARG A 111 -32.48 7.43 -3.85
C ARG A 111 -31.06 7.73 -3.33
N GLN A 112 -30.72 7.27 -2.12
CA GLN A 112 -29.40 7.48 -1.52
C GLN A 112 -28.37 6.53 -2.11
N LEU A 113 -28.77 5.29 -2.41
CA LEU A 113 -27.92 4.34 -3.12
C LEU A 113 -27.59 4.84 -4.52
N ALA A 114 -28.57 5.37 -5.26
CA ALA A 114 -28.35 5.91 -6.61
C ALA A 114 -27.30 7.04 -6.62
N ARG A 115 -27.45 8.03 -5.72
CA ARG A 115 -26.47 9.13 -5.56
C ARG A 115 -25.07 8.64 -5.20
N LEU A 116 -24.99 7.61 -4.36
CA LEU A 116 -23.70 7.06 -3.95
C LEU A 116 -23.00 6.36 -5.12
N VAL A 117 -23.75 5.60 -5.93
CA VAL A 117 -23.21 4.93 -7.14
C VAL A 117 -22.74 5.95 -8.17
N GLU A 118 -23.50 7.02 -8.42
CA GLU A 118 -23.10 8.10 -9.32
C GLU A 118 -21.80 8.79 -8.87
N SER A 119 -21.60 8.96 -7.57
CA SER A 119 -20.39 9.59 -7.03
C SER A 119 -19.11 8.79 -7.28
N PHE A 120 -19.21 7.47 -7.49
CA PHE A 120 -18.09 6.61 -7.85
C PHE A 120 -17.81 6.60 -9.36
N GLN A 121 -18.82 6.90 -10.18
CA GLN A 121 -18.67 6.98 -11.64
C GLN A 121 -18.10 8.33 -12.11
N ALA A 122 -18.34 9.41 -11.36
CA ALA A 122 -17.82 10.75 -11.68
C ALA A 122 -16.29 10.90 -11.47
N GLY A 123 -15.61 9.90 -10.90
CA GLY A 123 -14.17 9.92 -10.64
C GLY A 123 -13.28 9.28 -11.72
N TYR A 124 -13.87 8.78 -12.81
CA TYR A 124 -13.15 8.26 -13.98
C TYR A 124 -13.48 9.10 -15.21
N ASN A 125 -12.84 10.28 -15.31
CA ASN A 125 -12.55 10.96 -16.57
C ASN A 125 -11.17 11.62 -16.44
#